data_AF-A0A399YB75-F1
#
_entry.id   AF-A0A399YB75-F1
#
_cell.length_a   1.000
_cell.length_b   1.000
_cell.length_c   1.000
_cell.angle_alpha   90.00
_cell.angle_beta   90.00
_cell.angle_gamma   90.00
#
_symmetry.space_group_name_H-M   'P 1'
#
loop_
_entity.id
_entity.type
_entity.pdbx_description
1 polymer ?
#
loop_
_entity_poly.entity_id
_entity_poly.type
_entity_poly.pdbx_seq_one_letter_code
_entity_poly.pdbx_strand_id
1 'polypeptide(L)'
;MAGRYGDPSGIGRHNMPSAESLNQWLVRARDPQVNHLLAAYLHDLGPDMIAKMGYDSDVLLAALESVVQEPGRPVVTWSQLLKQDKTFSDKLWLVLQEARHDRRPSHIAKKFIRLLTNQI
;
A
#
# COMPACT_ATOMS: atom_id res chain seq x y z
N MET A 1 -17.68 22.35 18.19
CA MET A 1 -18.39 22.63 16.92
C MET A 1 -19.11 21.34 16.52
N ALA A 2 -20.40 21.42 16.20
CA ALA A 2 -21.27 20.27 15.91
C ALA A 2 -21.55 20.19 14.39
N GLY A 3 -21.69 18.98 13.84
CA GLY A 3 -22.00 18.76 12.44
C GLY A 3 -23.41 19.25 12.08
N ARG A 4 -23.66 19.51 10.80
CA ARG A 4 -24.87 20.14 10.24
C ARG A 4 -26.20 19.39 10.55
N TYR A 5 -26.15 18.21 11.17
CA TYR A 5 -27.29 17.36 11.54
C TYR A 5 -27.28 16.87 13.00
N GLY A 6 -26.55 17.53 13.91
CA GLY A 6 -26.52 17.11 15.33
C GLY A 6 -25.71 15.84 15.60
N ASP A 7 -25.12 15.24 14.57
CA ASP A 7 -24.09 14.23 14.74
C ASP A 7 -22.88 14.83 15.45
N PRO A 8 -22.33 14.15 16.47
CA PRO A 8 -21.12 14.60 17.13
C PRO A 8 -19.99 14.62 16.09
N SER A 9 -19.65 15.82 15.62
CA SER A 9 -18.46 16.03 14.79
C SER A 9 -17.23 15.94 15.68
N GLY A 10 -16.72 14.73 15.76
CA GLY A 10 -15.47 14.33 16.38
C GLY A 10 -15.19 12.90 15.94
N ILE A 11 -13.92 12.56 15.75
CA ILE A 11 -13.51 11.17 15.53
C ILE A 11 -14.03 10.37 16.73
N GLY A 12 -15.06 9.54 16.52
CA GLY A 12 -15.73 8.83 17.60
C GLY A 12 -14.73 8.03 18.43
N ARG A 13 -15.02 7.78 19.72
CA ARG A 13 -14.14 7.03 20.64
C ARG A 13 -13.64 5.68 20.08
N HIS A 14 -14.33 5.10 19.11
CA HIS A 14 -13.93 3.86 18.41
C HIS A 14 -12.94 4.05 17.24
N ASN A 15 -12.79 5.28 16.75
CA ASN A 15 -11.83 5.67 15.71
C ASN A 15 -10.62 6.43 16.30
N MET A 16 -10.51 6.49 17.64
CA MET A 16 -9.33 7.07 18.26
C MET A 16 -8.09 6.19 17.97
N PRO A 17 -6.93 6.82 17.75
CA PRO A 17 -5.66 6.12 17.67
C PRO A 17 -5.49 5.17 18.85
N SER A 18 -5.48 3.86 18.59
CA SER A 18 -5.14 2.86 19.60
C SER A 18 -3.80 2.23 19.27
N ALA A 19 -3.04 1.86 20.30
CA ALA A 19 -1.78 1.15 20.13
C ALA A 19 -1.98 -0.16 19.36
N GLU A 20 -3.12 -0.82 19.53
CA GLU A 20 -3.49 -2.04 18.81
C GLU A 20 -3.69 -1.79 17.32
N SER A 21 -4.42 -0.73 16.94
CA SER A 21 -4.62 -0.36 15.54
C SER A 21 -3.29 0.01 14.86
N LEU A 22 -2.41 0.72 15.57
CA LEU A 22 -1.07 1.05 15.08
C LEU A 22 -0.22 -0.21 14.88
N ASN A 23 -0.23 -1.14 15.83
CA ASN A 23 0.51 -2.40 15.73
C ASN A 23 0.02 -3.24 14.55
N GLN A 24 -1.30 -3.37 14.35
CA GLN A 24 -1.85 -4.10 13.20
C GLN A 24 -1.47 -3.44 11.87
N TRP A 25 -1.41 -2.10 11.84
CA TRP A 25 -0.95 -1.35 10.68
C TRP A 25 0.53 -1.61 10.38
N LEU A 26 1.40 -1.60 11.41
CA LEU A 26 2.83 -1.92 11.27
C LEU A 26 3.09 -3.39 10.87
N VAL A 27 2.26 -4.33 11.34
CA VAL A 27 2.33 -5.74 10.90
C VAL A 27 2.09 -5.85 9.40
N ARG A 28 1.13 -5.10 8.85
CA ARG A 28 0.90 -5.06 7.39
C ARG A 28 2.02 -4.36 6.63
N ALA A 29 2.67 -3.37 7.25
CA ALA A 29 3.82 -2.66 6.69
C ALA A 29 5.10 -3.51 6.60
N ARG A 30 5.07 -4.79 7.02
CA ARG A 30 6.14 -5.77 6.74
C ARG A 30 6.18 -6.18 5.27
N ASP A 31 5.06 -6.08 4.55
CA ASP A 31 5.05 -6.28 3.11
C ASP A 31 5.68 -5.05 2.43
N PRO A 32 6.75 -5.20 1.62
CA PRO A 32 7.44 -4.07 0.97
C PRO A 32 6.52 -3.20 0.10
N GLN A 33 5.54 -3.79 -0.58
CA GLN A 33 4.58 -3.05 -1.39
C GLN A 33 3.65 -2.22 -0.52
N VAL A 34 3.15 -2.81 0.57
CA VAL A 34 2.25 -2.12 1.49
C VAL A 34 3.01 -0.99 2.18
N ASN A 35 4.25 -1.22 2.62
CA ASN A 35 5.10 -0.18 3.22
C ASN A 35 5.28 1.02 2.27
N HIS A 36 5.64 0.77 1.01
CA HIS A 36 5.81 1.84 0.02
C HIS A 36 4.53 2.64 -0.21
N LEU A 37 3.39 1.97 -0.32
CA LEU A 37 2.10 2.65 -0.51
C LEU A 37 1.70 3.47 0.72
N LEU A 38 1.97 2.96 1.92
CA LEU A 38 1.70 3.64 3.17
C LEU A 38 2.57 4.90 3.33
N ALA A 39 3.86 4.82 3.01
CA ALA A 39 4.76 5.97 3.03
C ALA A 39 4.26 7.08 2.08
N ALA A 40 3.92 6.71 0.84
CA ALA A 40 3.38 7.64 -0.14
C ALA A 40 2.03 8.22 0.30
N TYR A 41 1.15 7.41 0.88
CA TYR A 41 -0.14 7.87 1.41
C TYR A 41 0.03 8.88 2.55
N LEU A 42 0.97 8.64 3.48
CA LEU A 42 1.25 9.59 4.56
C LEU A 42 1.82 10.91 4.03
N HIS A 43 2.70 10.83 3.04
CA HIS A 43 3.25 12.01 2.38
C HIS A 43 2.15 12.84 1.68
N ASP A 44 1.24 12.19 0.95
CA ASP A 44 0.13 12.86 0.26
C ASP A 44 -0.92 13.42 1.22
N LEU A 45 -1.16 12.75 2.36
CA LEU A 45 -2.07 13.28 3.40
C LEU A 45 -1.55 14.59 4.00
N GLY A 46 -0.23 14.65 4.18
CA GLY A 46 0.46 15.76 4.80
C GLY A 46 0.28 15.83 6.34
N PRO A 47 1.17 16.57 7.01
CA PRO A 47 1.22 16.62 8.47
C PRO A 47 -0.05 17.22 9.09
N ASP A 48 -0.68 18.20 8.42
CA ASP A 48 -1.89 18.87 8.92
C ASP A 48 -3.09 17.93 9.04
N MET A 49 -3.25 16.99 8.10
CA MET A 49 -4.34 16.02 8.13
C MET A 49 -4.07 14.94 9.17
N ILE A 50 -2.81 14.49 9.26
CA ILE A 50 -2.39 13.49 10.26
C ILE A 50 -2.59 14.04 11.68
N ALA A 51 -2.23 15.30 11.93
CA ALA A 51 -2.45 15.97 13.20
C ALA A 51 -3.95 16.07 13.57
N LYS A 52 -4.82 16.33 12.59
CA LYS A 52 -6.29 16.33 12.79
C LYS A 52 -6.84 14.94 13.16
N MET A 53 -6.16 13.88 12.75
CA MET A 53 -6.49 12.51 13.13
C MET A 53 -5.97 12.14 14.54
N GLY A 54 -5.22 13.04 15.18
CA GLY A 54 -4.63 12.82 16.51
C GLY A 54 -3.32 12.03 16.47
N TYR A 55 -2.67 11.95 15.31
CA TYR A 55 -1.37 11.31 15.15
C TYR A 55 -0.28 12.35 14.94
N ASP A 56 0.95 11.95 15.25
CA ASP A 56 2.15 12.68 14.88
C ASP A 56 2.73 12.08 13.59
N SER A 57 2.90 12.94 12.58
CA SER A 57 3.38 12.56 11.25
C SER A 57 4.79 11.99 11.29
N ASP A 58 5.67 12.59 12.08
CA ASP A 58 7.07 12.20 12.15
C ASP A 58 7.20 10.87 12.90
N VAL A 59 6.40 10.67 13.95
CA VAL A 59 6.33 9.41 14.69
C VAL A 59 5.81 8.28 13.79
N LEU A 60 4.79 8.53 12.96
CA LEU A 60 4.24 7.53 12.04
C LEU A 60 5.23 7.14 10.95
N LEU A 61 5.91 8.12 10.35
CA LEU A 61 6.93 7.87 9.33
C LEU A 61 8.12 7.11 9.91
N ALA A 62 8.65 7.53 11.06
CA ALA A 62 9.73 6.83 11.74
C ALA A 62 9.34 5.38 12.12
N ALA A 63 8.10 5.18 12.59
CA ALA A 63 7.59 3.85 12.88
C ALA A 63 7.55 2.97 11.62
N LEU A 64 7.12 3.52 10.48
CA LEU A 64 7.05 2.81 9.21
C LEU A 64 8.44 2.45 8.65
N GLU A 65 9.41 3.37 8.76
CA GLU A 65 10.80 3.17 8.32
C GLU A 65 11.54 2.13 9.19
N SER A 66 11.18 2.04 10.47
CA SER A 66 11.75 1.06 11.40
C SER A 66 11.28 -0.38 11.16
N VAL A 67 10.25 -0.59 10.33
CA VAL A 67 9.70 -1.92 10.08
C VAL A 67 10.69 -2.74 9.24
N VAL A 68 11.16 -3.85 9.83
CA VAL A 68 11.90 -4.86 9.07
C VAL A 68 10.97 -5.49 8.04
N GLN A 69 11.25 -5.21 6.77
CA GLN A 69 10.47 -5.71 5.65
C GLN A 69 10.79 -7.19 5.39
N GLU A 70 9.76 -7.97 5.11
CA GLU A 70 9.96 -9.35 4.67
C GLU A 70 10.59 -9.37 3.28
N PRO A 71 11.47 -10.34 2.97
CA PRO A 71 11.96 -10.54 1.61
C PRO A 71 10.77 -10.95 0.73
N GLY A 72 10.18 -9.95 0.09
CA GLY A 72 8.87 -10.03 -0.52
C GLY A 72 8.82 -9.26 -1.83
N ARG A 73 7.61 -9.20 -2.41
CA ARG A 73 7.36 -8.74 -3.77
C ARG A 73 8.02 -7.39 -4.07
N PRO A 74 8.46 -7.20 -5.31
CA PRO A 74 9.01 -5.92 -5.75
C PRO A 74 8.00 -4.79 -5.61
N VAL A 75 8.53 -3.63 -5.24
CA VAL A 75 7.77 -2.40 -5.02
C VAL A 75 7.31 -1.82 -6.35
N VAL A 76 6.00 -1.67 -6.50
CA VAL A 76 5.29 -1.03 -7.60
C VAL A 76 4.85 0.35 -7.14
N THR A 77 5.17 1.39 -7.91
CA THR A 77 4.83 2.77 -7.57
C THR A 77 3.37 3.09 -7.88
N TRP A 78 2.81 4.13 -7.24
CA TRP A 78 1.46 4.63 -7.55
C TRP A 78 1.27 4.94 -9.04
N SER A 79 2.27 5.55 -9.67
CA SER A 79 2.27 5.84 -11.11
C SER A 79 2.13 4.56 -11.95
N GLN A 80 2.75 3.46 -11.53
CA GLN A 80 2.65 2.17 -12.21
C GLN A 80 1.29 1.49 -11.96
N LEU A 81 0.70 1.67 -10.77
CA LEU A 81 -0.62 1.13 -10.44
C LEU A 81 -1.74 1.87 -11.20
N LEU A 82 -1.70 3.20 -11.21
CA LEU A 82 -2.74 4.07 -11.76
C LEU A 82 -2.67 4.27 -13.28
N LYS A 83 -1.62 3.76 -13.95
CA LYS A 83 -1.52 3.80 -15.41
C LYS A 83 -2.70 3.03 -16.03
N GLN A 84 -3.64 3.77 -16.64
CA GLN A 84 -4.85 3.22 -17.28
C GLN A 84 -4.50 2.17 -18.33
N ASP A 85 -3.58 2.51 -19.24
CA ASP A 85 -3.08 1.59 -20.26
C ASP A 85 -1.71 1.04 -19.87
N LYS A 86 -1.71 -0.12 -19.22
CA LYS A 86 -0.47 -0.88 -19.01
C LYS A 86 0.05 -1.37 -20.36
N THR A 87 1.25 -0.93 -20.72
CA THR A 87 1.93 -1.39 -21.93
C THR A 87 2.29 -2.88 -21.83
N PHE A 88 2.59 -3.52 -22.95
CA PHE A 88 3.08 -4.91 -22.95
C PHE A 88 4.31 -5.06 -22.04
N SER A 89 5.24 -4.10 -22.08
CA SER A 89 6.43 -4.08 -21.21
C SER A 89 6.07 -3.99 -19.73
N ASP A 90 5.07 -3.19 -19.35
CA ASP A 90 4.58 -3.11 -17.97
C ASP A 90 4.01 -4.46 -17.51
N LYS A 91 3.23 -5.12 -18.37
CA LYS A 91 2.63 -6.42 -18.08
C LYS A 91 3.68 -7.55 -18.04
N LEU A 92 4.65 -7.53 -18.95
CA LEU A 92 5.77 -8.48 -18.97
C LEU A 92 6.63 -8.36 -17.72
N TRP A 93 6.94 -7.13 -17.31
CA TRP A 93 7.72 -6.86 -16.09
C TRP A 93 7.02 -7.41 -14.85
N LEU A 94 5.71 -7.21 -14.72
CA LEU A 94 4.92 -7.78 -13.61
C LEU A 94 4.97 -9.30 -13.58
N VAL A 95 4.85 -9.98 -14.74
CA VAL A 95 4.89 -11.45 -14.80
C VAL A 95 6.31 -11.98 -14.49
N LEU A 96 7.35 -11.35 -15.03
CA LEU A 96 8.76 -11.70 -14.73
C LEU A 96 9.09 -11.52 -13.25
N GLN A 97 8.51 -10.50 -12.62
CA GLN A 97 8.70 -10.26 -11.20
C GLN A 97 7.97 -11.27 -10.34
N GLU A 98 6.72 -11.60 -10.67
CA GLU A 98 5.99 -12.65 -9.98
C GLU A 98 6.71 -14.00 -10.10
N ALA A 99 7.32 -14.28 -11.25
CA ALA A 99 8.13 -15.49 -11.48
C ALA A 99 9.33 -15.64 -10.55
N ARG A 100 9.93 -14.54 -10.08
CA ARG A 100 11.07 -14.58 -9.15
C ARG A 100 10.68 -15.00 -7.74
N HIS A 101 9.40 -14.85 -7.38
CA HIS A 101 8.92 -15.09 -6.01
C HIS A 101 7.88 -16.21 -5.92
N ASP A 102 7.26 -16.59 -7.04
CA ASP A 102 6.25 -17.65 -7.06
C ASP A 102 6.92 -19.04 -7.01
N ARG A 103 6.45 -19.88 -6.09
CA ARG A 103 6.93 -21.27 -5.94
C ARG A 103 6.24 -22.22 -6.94
N ARG A 104 5.31 -21.71 -7.78
CA ARG A 104 4.50 -22.50 -8.71
C ARG A 104 4.75 -22.11 -10.18
N PRO A 105 5.74 -22.73 -10.85
CA PRO A 105 6.14 -22.35 -12.20
C PRO A 105 5.03 -22.51 -13.25
N SER A 106 4.07 -23.42 -13.05
CA SER A 106 2.95 -23.64 -13.96
C SER A 106 1.96 -22.46 -14.01
N HIS A 107 1.84 -21.68 -12.94
CA HIS A 107 0.97 -20.52 -12.89
C HIS A 107 1.57 -19.33 -13.66
N ILE A 108 2.88 -19.14 -13.50
CA ILE A 108 3.67 -18.16 -14.25
C ILE A 108 3.67 -18.47 -15.74
N ALA A 109 3.87 -19.74 -16.11
CA ALA A 109 3.81 -20.16 -17.51
C ALA A 109 2.45 -19.84 -18.16
N LYS A 110 1.34 -20.08 -17.45
CA LYS A 110 0.00 -19.72 -17.93
C LYS A 110 -0.17 -18.20 -18.11
N LYS A 111 0.35 -17.39 -17.18
CA LYS A 111 0.32 -15.92 -17.29
C LYS A 111 1.16 -15.42 -18.47
N PHE A 112 2.34 -16.01 -18.69
CA PHE A 112 3.17 -15.73 -19.86
C PHE A 112 2.48 -16.07 -21.18
N ILE A 113 1.89 -17.27 -21.28
CA ILE A 113 1.16 -17.68 -22.48
C ILE A 113 0.01 -16.70 -22.75
N ARG A 114 -0.77 -16.35 -21.72
CA ARG A 114 -1.87 -15.38 -21.82
C ARG A 114 -1.41 -13.98 -22.23
N LEU A 115 -0.23 -13.55 -21.78
CA LEU A 115 0.38 -12.28 -22.19
C LEU A 115 0.69 -12.26 -23.69
N LEU A 116 1.20 -13.38 -24.22
CA LEU A 116 1.58 -13.53 -25.63
C LEU A 116 0.39 -13.74 -26.55
N THR A 117 -0.66 -14.43 -26.10
CA THR A 117 -1.84 -14.74 -26.94
C THR A 117 -2.88 -13.63 -26.98
N ASN A 118 -3.01 -12.78 -25.96
CA ASN A 118 -3.90 -11.61 -25.98
C ASN A 118 -3.36 -10.42 -26.82
N GLN A 119 -2.37 -10.66 -27.69
CA GLN A 119 -1.77 -9.69 -28.62
C GLN A 119 -2.17 -9.94 -30.08
N ILE A 120 -2.98 -10.98 -30.36
CA ILE A 120 -3.61 -11.27 -31.67
C ILE A 120 -5.11 -11.03 -31.54
#